data_AF-A0A183B168-F1
#
_entry.id   AF-A0A183B168-F1
#
_cell.length_a   1.000
_cell.length_b   1.000
_cell.length_c   1.000
_cell.angle_alpha   90.00
_cell.angle_beta   90.00
_cell.angle_gamma   90.00
#
_symmetry.space_group_name_H-M   'P 1'
#
loop_
_entity.id
_entity.type
_entity.pdbx_description
1 polymer ?
#
loop_
_entity_poly.entity_id
_entity_poly.type
_entity_poly.pdbx_seq_one_letter_code
_entity_poly.pdbx_strand_id
1 'polypeptide(L)'
;LLDRLMHVLSIRWKLAPEVARVTAESGDKSTGLTYELQAAEDPTFFPGRCANVLLSPGNRVIGRLGVIHPEVLHHFELTMPCSSLDLDLEIFV
;
A
#
# COMPACT_ATOMS: atom_id res chain seq x y z
N LEU A 1 10.46 3.38 3.76
CA LEU A 1 9.70 2.98 4.96
C LEU A 1 8.77 1.81 4.64
N LEU A 2 7.86 1.93 3.67
CA LEU A 2 6.95 0.85 3.25
C LEU A 2 7.67 -0.45 2.85
N ASP A 3 8.71 -0.36 2.03
CA ASP A 3 9.51 -1.53 1.58
C ASP A 3 10.12 -2.33 2.74
N ARG A 4 10.60 -1.63 3.78
CA ARG A 4 11.13 -2.26 4.99
C ARG A 4 10.04 -2.96 5.81
N LEU A 5 8.85 -2.37 5.90
CA LEU A 5 7.70 -2.92 6.62
C LEU A 5 7.21 -4.19 5.92
N MET A 6 7.08 -4.15 4.59
CA MET A 6 6.69 -5.31 3.78
C MET A 6 7.71 -6.44 3.86
N HIS A 7 9.01 -6.11 3.92
CA HIS A 7 10.05 -7.11 4.16
C HIS A 7 9.93 -7.79 5.54
N VAL A 8 9.57 -7.04 6.60
CA VAL A 8 9.33 -7.62 7.94
C VAL A 8 8.10 -8.54 7.92
N LEU A 9 7.05 -8.15 7.21
CA LEU A 9 5.85 -8.97 7.02
C LEU A 9 6.06 -10.14 6.04
N SER A 10 7.28 -10.33 5.50
CA SER A 10 7.60 -11.35 4.49
C SER A 10 6.77 -11.24 3.19
N ILE A 11 6.27 -10.05 2.87
CA ILE A 11 5.45 -9.79 1.67
C ILE A 11 6.36 -9.31 0.54
N ARG A 12 6.25 -9.91 -0.65
CA ARG A 12 7.07 -9.55 -1.80
C ARG A 12 6.40 -8.46 -2.65
N TRP A 13 7.19 -7.49 -3.12
CA TRP A 13 6.73 -6.52 -4.12
C TRP A 13 6.49 -7.21 -5.47
N LYS A 14 5.36 -6.91 -6.12
CA LYS A 14 5.05 -7.40 -7.46
C LYS A 14 5.63 -6.45 -8.52
N LEU A 15 6.77 -6.81 -9.09
CA LEU A 15 7.43 -6.05 -10.15
C LEU A 15 6.70 -6.24 -11.50
N ALA A 16 5.73 -5.37 -11.81
CA ALA A 16 5.05 -5.22 -13.11
C ALA A 16 4.34 -6.48 -13.68
N PRO A 17 3.21 -6.31 -14.40
CA PRO A 17 2.29 -7.42 -14.70
C PRO A 17 2.73 -8.35 -15.85
N GLU A 18 3.89 -8.12 -16.49
CA GLU A 18 4.28 -8.88 -17.68
C GLU A 18 4.93 -10.25 -17.35
N VAL A 19 5.43 -10.45 -16.12
CA VAL A 19 6.17 -11.67 -15.73
C VAL A 19 5.40 -12.56 -14.74
N ALA A 20 4.26 -12.11 -14.20
CA ALA A 20 3.49 -12.83 -13.18
C ALA A 20 2.42 -13.80 -13.75
N ARG A 21 2.61 -14.30 -14.98
CA ARG A 21 1.68 -15.26 -15.62
C ARG A 21 1.96 -16.73 -15.25
N VAL A 22 2.93 -17.00 -14.41
CA VAL A 22 3.25 -18.36 -13.98
C VAL A 22 3.19 -18.38 -12.45
N THR A 23 2.49 -19.38 -11.92
CA THR A 23 2.24 -19.68 -10.50
C THR A 23 1.11 -18.93 -9.81
N ALA A 24 -0.13 -19.13 -10.29
CA ALA A 24 -1.26 -19.25 -9.39
C ALA A 24 -1.33 -20.72 -8.92
N GLU A 25 -0.75 -21.03 -7.76
CA GLU A 25 -0.91 -22.34 -7.13
C GLU A 25 -1.27 -22.16 -5.64
N SER A 26 -2.35 -22.83 -5.28
CA SER A 26 -2.97 -22.86 -3.96
C SER A 26 -2.08 -23.52 -2.91
N GLY A 27 -2.00 -22.90 -1.73
CA GLY A 27 -1.80 -23.59 -0.46
C GLY A 27 -0.36 -23.76 0.04
N ASP A 28 0.13 -22.76 0.79
CA ASP A 28 0.97 -22.99 1.98
C ASP A 28 0.84 -21.80 2.95
N LYS A 29 0.81 -22.06 4.26
CA LYS A 29 0.65 -21.05 5.34
C LYS A 29 1.97 -20.32 5.66
N SER A 30 2.78 -20.12 4.63
CA SER A 30 3.97 -19.27 4.57
C SER A 30 3.78 -18.24 3.43
N THR A 31 2.58 -17.64 3.46
CA THR A 31 1.75 -17.28 2.30
C THR A 31 2.48 -16.44 1.25
N GLY A 32 2.45 -16.90 -0.01
CA GLY A 32 2.99 -16.21 -1.21
C GLY A 32 2.26 -14.92 -1.57
N LEU A 33 2.08 -14.05 -0.58
CA LEU A 33 1.43 -12.77 -0.67
C LEU A 33 2.36 -11.80 -1.38
N THR A 34 1.80 -11.13 -2.39
CA THR A 34 2.48 -10.03 -3.07
C THR A 34 1.67 -8.77 -2.91
N TYR A 35 2.37 -7.64 -2.78
CA TYR A 35 1.72 -6.35 -2.76
C TYR A 35 2.04 -5.55 -4.03
N GLU A 36 1.07 -4.75 -4.45
CA GLU A 36 1.22 -3.79 -5.54
C GLU A 36 0.70 -2.42 -5.10
N LEU A 37 1.24 -1.37 -5.70
CA LEU A 37 0.82 0.01 -5.46
C LEU A 37 0.01 0.48 -6.66
N GLN A 38 -1.25 0.82 -6.42
CA GLN A 38 -2.11 1.39 -7.45
C GLN A 38 -2.30 2.88 -7.16
N ALA A 39 -2.07 3.72 -8.17
CA ALA A 39 -2.38 5.14 -8.05
C ALA A 39 -3.87 5.32 -7.69
N ALA A 40 -4.13 6.14 -6.69
CA ALA A 40 -5.46 6.47 -6.22
C ALA A 40 -5.62 7.99 -6.24
N GLU A 41 -6.85 8.47 -6.07
CA GLU A 41 -7.13 9.89 -5.83
C GLU A 41 -8.03 10.01 -4.61
N ASP A 42 -7.66 10.91 -3.71
CA ASP A 42 -8.45 11.24 -2.54
C ASP A 42 -8.19 12.70 -2.14
N PRO A 43 -9.24 13.50 -1.85
CA PRO A 43 -9.11 14.92 -1.55
C PRO A 43 -8.33 15.24 -0.27
N THR A 44 -8.19 14.27 0.64
CA THR A 44 -7.35 14.42 1.84
C THR A 44 -5.86 14.36 1.52
N PHE A 45 -5.51 13.87 0.33
CA PHE A 45 -4.15 13.75 -0.17
C PHE A 45 -3.89 14.72 -1.32
N PHE A 46 -2.61 14.97 -1.58
CA PHE A 46 -2.18 15.76 -2.71
C PHE A 46 -2.44 14.98 -4.02
N PRO A 47 -3.10 15.59 -5.02
CA PRO A 47 -3.43 14.92 -6.28
C PRO A 47 -2.21 14.29 -6.96
N GLY A 48 -2.36 13.05 -7.43
CA GLY A 48 -1.27 12.29 -8.05
C GLY A 48 -0.15 11.85 -7.09
N ARG A 49 -0.30 12.09 -5.78
CA ARG A 49 0.65 11.68 -4.73
C ARG A 49 -0.01 10.81 -3.67
N CYS A 50 -1.02 10.03 -4.06
CA CYS A 50 -1.58 8.96 -3.26
C CYS A 50 -1.65 7.64 -4.04
N ALA A 51 -1.49 6.54 -3.31
CA ALA A 51 -1.54 5.19 -3.83
C ALA A 51 -2.21 4.26 -2.82
N ASN A 52 -3.07 3.38 -3.31
CA ASN A 52 -3.59 2.25 -2.55
C ASN A 52 -2.55 1.13 -2.53
N VAL A 53 -2.45 0.45 -1.40
CA VAL A 53 -1.68 -0.79 -1.25
C VAL A 53 -2.65 -1.93 -1.48
N LEU A 54 -2.42 -2.73 -2.52
CA LEU A 54 -3.24 -3.89 -2.85
C LEU A 54 -2.48 -5.17 -2.54
N LEU A 55 -3.20 -6.16 -2.03
CA LEU A 55 -2.68 -7.47 -1.71
C LEU A 55 -3.21 -8.52 -2.70
N SER A 56 -2.31 -9.39 -3.15
CA SER A 56 -2.59 -10.53 -4.01
C SER A 56 -2.18 -11.83 -3.30
N PRO A 57 -2.91 -12.94 -3.51
CA PRO A 57 -4.10 -13.09 -4.35
C PRO A 57 -5.38 -12.55 -3.68
N GLY A 58 -6.19 -11.79 -4.42
CA GLY A 58 -7.46 -11.24 -3.91
C GLY A 58 -7.74 -9.79 -4.30
N ASN A 59 -6.74 -9.07 -4.82
CA ASN A 59 -6.86 -7.67 -5.27
C ASN A 59 -7.51 -6.76 -4.20
N ARG A 60 -7.27 -7.08 -2.92
CA ARG A 60 -7.86 -6.41 -1.78
C ARG A 60 -7.02 -5.20 -1.42
N VAL A 61 -7.66 -4.04 -1.26
CA VAL A 61 -6.99 -2.85 -0.72
C VAL A 61 -6.79 -3.06 0.78
N ILE A 62 -5.54 -3.02 1.21
CA ILE A 62 -5.13 -3.24 2.60
C ILE A 62 -4.74 -1.96 3.30
N GLY A 63 -4.63 -0.87 2.56
CA GLY A 63 -4.14 0.38 3.08
C GLY A 63 -3.93 1.41 1.98
N ARG A 64 -3.52 2.60 2.39
CA ARG A 64 -3.24 3.72 1.50
C ARG A 64 -2.03 4.48 2.00
N LEU A 65 -1.23 4.97 1.06
CA LEU A 65 -0.20 5.94 1.36
C LEU A 65 -0.33 7.17 0.49
N GLY A 66 0.12 8.30 1.02
CA GLY A 66 0.23 9.50 0.22
C GLY A 66 0.73 10.70 1.00
N VAL A 67 0.91 11.79 0.27
CA VAL A 67 1.22 13.10 0.85
C VAL A 67 -0.09 13.78 1.19
N ILE A 68 -0.25 14.26 2.43
CA ILE A 68 -1.48 14.91 2.88
C ILE A 68 -1.62 16.28 2.17
N HIS A 69 -2.86 16.66 1.84
CA HIS A 69 -3.13 17.96 1.23
C HIS A 69 -2.80 19.11 2.20
N PRO A 70 -2.18 20.22 1.74
CA PRO A 70 -1.79 21.33 2.62
C PRO A 70 -2.95 21.95 3.41
N GLU A 71 -4.16 21.98 2.84
CA GLU A 71 -5.33 22.47 3.57
C GLU A 71 -5.68 21.58 4.77
N VAL A 72 -5.53 20.26 4.64
CA VAL A 72 -5.74 19.36 5.77
C VAL A 72 -4.65 19.63 6.82
N LEU A 73 -3.39 19.73 6.42
CA LEU A 73 -2.29 20.06 7.35
C LEU A 73 -2.55 21.37 8.11
N HIS A 74 -3.09 22.38 7.43
CA HIS A 74 -3.42 23.66 8.04
C HIS A 74 -4.52 23.53 9.11
N HIS A 75 -5.56 22.75 8.84
CA HIS A 75 -6.63 22.49 9.83
C HIS A 75 -6.14 21.70 11.06
N PHE A 76 -5.07 20.93 10.93
CA PHE A 76 -4.42 20.19 12.03
C PHE A 76 -3.23 20.96 12.64
N GLU A 77 -3.04 22.24 12.29
CA GLU A 77 -1.93 23.09 12.76
C GLU A 77 -0.52 22.51 12.49
N LEU A 78 -0.42 21.67 11.47
CA LEU A 78 0.85 21.08 11.02
C LEU A 78 1.53 22.02 10.02
N THR A 79 2.65 22.60 10.42
CA THR A 79 3.44 23.55 9.60
C THR A 79 4.37 22.87 8.60
N MET A 80 4.60 21.56 8.74
CA MET A 80 5.51 20.79 7.90
C MET A 80 4.74 19.83 6.98
N PRO A 81 5.22 19.60 5.74
CA PRO A 81 4.60 18.62 4.85
C PRO A 81 4.66 17.22 5.46
N CYS A 82 3.51 16.54 5.51
CA CYS A 82 3.39 15.21 6.11
C CYS A 82 2.95 14.18 5.07
N SER A 83 3.51 12.98 5.17
CA SER A 83 3.06 11.81 4.43
C SER A 83 2.39 10.84 5.40
N SER A 84 1.23 10.32 5.03
CA SER A 84 0.53 9.29 5.81
C SER A 84 0.68 7.93 5.13
N LEU A 85 0.80 6.90 5.96
CA LEU A 85 0.69 5.50 5.58
C LEU A 85 -0.31 4.87 6.53
N ASP A 86 -1.42 4.40 5.95
CA ASP A 86 -2.45 3.64 6.64
C ASP A 86 -2.42 2.20 6.11
N LEU A 87 -2.47 1.23 7.02
CA LEU A 87 -2.40 -0.18 6.69
C LEU A 87 -3.15 -1.02 7.73
N ASP A 88 -4.10 -1.82 7.28
CA ASP A 88 -4.76 -2.85 8.06
C ASP A 88 -3.83 -4.06 8.19
N LEU A 89 -3.41 -4.35 9.42
CA LEU A 89 -2.53 -5.48 9.74
C LEU A 89 -3.29 -6.74 10.14
N GLU A 90 -4.58 -6.64 10.49
CA GLU A 90 -5.37 -7.79 10.96
C GLU A 90 -5.51 -8.85 9.87
N ILE A 91 -5.45 -8.44 8.60
CA ILE A 91 -5.47 -9.34 7.44
C ILE A 91 -4.29 -10.33 7.36
N PHE A 92 -3.23 -10.11 8.15
CA PHE A 92 -2.02 -10.94 8.16
C PHE A 92 -1.93 -11.88 9.36
N VAL A 93 -2.82 -11.74 10.35
CA VAL A 93 -2.87 -12.55 11.58
C VAL A 93 -3.93 -13.64 11.43
#